data_AF-A0A7Y3H4W3-F1
#
_entry.id   AF-A0A7Y3H4W3-F1
#
_cell.length_a   1.000
_cell.length_b   1.000
_cell.length_c   1.000
_cell.angle_alpha   90.00
_cell.angle_beta   90.00
_cell.angle_gamma   90.00
#
_symmetry.space_group_name_H-M   'P 1'
#
loop_
_entity.id
_entity.type
_entity.pdbx_description
1 polymer ?
#
loop_
_entity_poly.entity_id
_entity_poly.type
_entity_poly.pdbx_seq_one_letter_code
_entity_poly.pdbx_strand_id
1 'polypeptide(L)' 'MILIEDVLISKDIIEKDFACNLNACKGACCIEGDNAAHL' A
#
# COMPACT_ATOMS: atom_id res chain seq x y z
N MET A 1 10.97 -3.01 10.23
CA MET A 1 10.51 -1.81 10.97
C MET A 1 11.58 -0.72 10.85
N ILE A 2 11.17 0.53 10.68
CA ILE A 2 11.96 1.76 10.52
C ILE A 2 11.37 2.81 11.46
N LEU A 3 12.19 3.53 12.22
CA LEU A 3 11.73 4.60 13.12
C LEU A 3 12.12 5.96 12.53
N ILE A 4 11.15 6.86 12.35
CA ILE A 4 11.37 8.25 11.93
C ILE A 4 10.73 9.15 12.97
N GLU A 5 11.54 9.98 13.63
CA GLU A 5 11.13 10.73 14.82
C GLU A 5 10.51 9.77 15.85
N ASP A 6 9.23 9.92 16.19
CA ASP A 6 8.48 9.04 17.09
C ASP A 6 7.52 8.08 16.34
N VAL A 7 7.64 7.97 15.01
CA VAL A 7 6.75 7.14 14.18
C VAL A 7 7.44 5.83 13.81
N LEU A 8 6.83 4.72 14.24
CA LEU A 8 7.26 3.37 13.90
C LEU A 8 6.60 2.91 12.59
N ILE A 9 7.41 2.68 11.57
CA ILE A 9 6.99 2.32 10.22
C ILE A 9 7.35 0.85 9.94
N SER A 10 6.46 0.08 9.32
CA SER A 10 6.76 -1.30 8.92
C SER A 10 7.72 -1.35 7.72
N LYS A 11 8.57 -2.38 7.64
CA LYS A 11 9.43 -2.60 6.46
C LYS A 11 8.64 -3.05 5.24
N ASP A 12 7.46 -3.61 5.46
CA ASP A 12 6.52 -4.05 4.43
C ASP A 12 6.20 -2.95 3.40
N ILE A 13 6.27 -1.68 3.78
CA ILE A 13 6.01 -0.56 2.85
C ILE A 13 7.08 -0.42 1.75
N ILE A 14 8.25 -1.04 1.92
CA ILE A 14 9.36 -1.06 0.96
C ILE A 14 9.51 -2.47 0.37
N GLU A 15 9.30 -3.51 1.18
CA GLU A 15 9.55 -4.90 0.79
C GLU A 15 8.38 -5.54 0.04
N LYS A 16 7.15 -5.03 0.20
CA LYS A 16 5.98 -5.55 -0.49
C LYS A 16 5.58 -4.63 -1.62
N ASP A 17 5.49 -5.19 -2.81
CA ASP A 17 4.89 -4.52 -3.95
C ASP A 17 3.38 -4.39 -3.75
N PHE A 18 2.85 -3.24 -4.17
CA PHE A 18 1.42 -3.03 -4.21
C PHE A 18 0.81 -3.90 -5.31
N ALA A 19 -0.30 -4.57 -5.01
CA ALA A 19 -1.02 -5.37 -6.00
C ALA A 19 -1.65 -4.51 -7.12
N CYS A 20 -1.69 -3.18 -6.96
CA CYS A 20 -2.19 -2.22 -7.94
C CYS A 20 -1.12 -1.23 -8.38
N ASN A 21 -1.35 -0.59 -9.52
CA ASN A 21 -0.67 0.64 -9.86
C ASN A 21 -1.19 1.79 -8.97
N LEU A 22 -0.40 2.18 -7.96
CA LEU A 22 -0.71 3.28 -7.04
C LEU A 22 -0.99 4.62 -7.73
N ASN A 23 -0.36 4.92 -8.87
CA ASN A 23 -0.61 6.17 -9.58
C ASN A 23 -2.00 6.17 -10.23
N ALA A 24 -2.49 5.02 -10.66
CA ALA A 24 -3.83 4.86 -11.22
C ALA A 24 -4.90 4.72 -10.10
N CYS A 25 -4.60 3.91 -9.09
CA CYS A 25 -5.56 3.49 -8.07
C CYS A 25 -5.58 4.42 -6.85
N LYS A 26 -4.51 5.19 -6.60
CA LYS A 26 -4.31 6.09 -5.44
C LYS A 26 -4.57 5.41 -4.08
N GLY A 27 -4.38 4.09 -4.02
CA GLY A 27 -4.65 3.29 -2.83
C GLY A 27 -6.11 2.84 -2.65
N ALA A 28 -7.02 3.21 -3.55
CA ALA A 28 -8.44 2.87 -3.45
C ALA A 28 -8.69 1.35 -3.40
N CYS A 29 -8.04 0.58 -4.27
CA CYS A 29 -8.24 -0.87 -4.31
C CYS A 29 -7.61 -1.61 -3.11
N CYS A 30 -6.63 -1.00 -2.41
CA CYS A 30 -5.99 -1.59 -1.23
C CYS A 30 -6.80 -1.31 0.05
N ILE A 31 -7.61 -0.26 0.04
CA ILE A 31 -8.49 0.13 1.17
C ILE A 31 -9.84 -0.59 1.06
N GLU A 32 -10.36 -0.76 -0.16
CA GLU A 32 -11.69 -1.37 -0.39
C GLU A 32 -11.69 -2.90 -0.53
N GLY A 33 -10.52 -3.55 -0.60
CA GLY A 33 -10.40 -5.01 -0.63
C GLY A 33 -11.00 -5.65 -1.90
N ASP A 34 -10.12 -6.20 -2.75
CA ASP A 34 -10.41 -7.17 -3.84
C ASP A 34 -11.49 -6.86 -4.90
N ASN A 35 -12.23 -5.76 -4.83
CA ASN A 35 -13.35 -5.49 -5.75
C ASN A 35 -13.00 -4.57 -6.94
N ALA A 36 -11.75 -4.14 -7.09
CA ALA A 36 -11.34 -3.15 -8.10
C ALA A 36 -10.25 -3.64 -9.07
N ALA A 37 -10.04 -4.95 -9.18
CA ALA A 37 -9.09 -5.55 -10.14
C ALA A 37 -9.77 -6.28 -11.31
N HIS A 38 -11.05 -6.01 -11.59
CA HIS A 38 -11.75 -6.63 -12.72
C HIS A 38 -12.89 -5.78 -13.28
N LEU A 39 -12.54 -4.75 -14.06
CA LEU A 39 -13.36 -4.22 -15.16
C LEU A 39 -12.50 -3.37 -16.11
#